data_AF-A0AAU9UW59-F1
#
_entry.id   AF-A0AAU9UW59-F1
#
_cell.length_a   1.000
_cell.length_b   1.000
_cell.length_c   1.000
_cell.angle_alpha   90.00
_cell.angle_beta   90.00
_cell.angle_gamma   90.00
#
_symmetry.space_group_name_H-M   'P 1'
#
loop_
_entity.id
_entity.type
_entity.pdbx_description
1 polymer ?
#
loop_
_entity_poly.entity_id
_entity_poly.type
_entity_poly.pdbx_seq_one_letter_code
_entity_poly.pdbx_strand_id
1 'polypeptide(L)'
;MCARWIPRFLTIDQKAKGVRLSNQNSEVFRHNEKEFLRLFMRMDETWIHCHMPDSNRQSEEWLLTSESHYLQHGKTINKQYYISTLLDRWDNEIESKRPHYAPDTTDKLKKLRYEVVLATVFATISPQLLFPVFPVEKWLAGDRFYSNEEIQYETNPFFEGLDADHYKKVIEMLKDRYTNNKSITLDGDYVKE
;
A
#
# COMPACT_ATOMS: atom_id res chain seq x y z
N MET A 1 -0.67 -14.50 -1.92
CA MET A 1 -0.46 -14.48 -0.46
C MET A 1 -0.12 -13.06 -0.08
N CYS A 2 -0.67 -12.55 1.02
CA CYS A 2 -0.28 -11.25 1.56
C CYS A 2 0.44 -11.50 2.89
N ALA A 3 1.52 -10.76 3.14
CA ALA A 3 2.35 -10.89 4.35
C ALA A 3 1.69 -10.34 5.65
N ARG A 4 0.40 -10.00 5.63
CA ARG A 4 -0.30 -9.48 6.81
C ARG A 4 -0.98 -10.60 7.59
N TRP A 5 -0.87 -10.54 8.92
CA TRP A 5 -1.59 -11.43 9.83
C TRP A 5 -3.10 -11.16 9.77
N ILE A 6 -3.82 -12.01 9.05
CA ILE A 6 -5.27 -11.96 8.91
C ILE A 6 -5.89 -13.03 9.81
N PRO A 7 -6.85 -12.68 10.68
CA PRO A 7 -7.56 -13.67 11.49
C PRO A 7 -8.24 -14.74 10.63
N ARG A 8 -8.12 -16.02 10.98
CA ARG A 8 -8.82 -17.10 10.24
C ARG A 8 -10.34 -16.96 10.26
N PHE A 9 -10.89 -16.39 11.32
CA PHE A 9 -12.32 -16.13 11.47
C PHE A 9 -12.53 -14.68 11.88
N LEU A 10 -13.49 -14.02 11.23
CA LEU A 10 -13.92 -12.66 11.57
C LEU A 10 -15.03 -12.71 12.63
N THR A 11 -14.97 -11.78 13.58
CA THR A 11 -16.09 -11.54 14.51
C THR A 11 -17.28 -10.89 13.78
N ILE A 12 -18.47 -10.98 14.36
CA ILE A 12 -19.68 -10.33 13.82
C ILE A 12 -19.45 -8.83 13.64
N ASP A 13 -18.84 -8.17 14.62
CA ASP A 13 -18.53 -6.73 14.55
C ASP A 13 -17.53 -6.40 13.44
N GLN A 14 -16.52 -7.26 13.22
CA GLN A 14 -15.57 -7.09 12.12
C GLN A 14 -16.30 -7.20 10.78
N LYS A 15 -17.14 -8.23 10.58
CA LYS A 15 -17.92 -8.40 9.35
C LYS A 15 -18.85 -7.21 9.09
N ALA A 16 -19.64 -6.81 10.08
CA ALA A 16 -20.56 -5.68 9.98
C ALA A 16 -19.82 -4.36 9.67
N LYS A 17 -18.66 -4.14 10.30
CA LYS A 17 -17.80 -3.00 10.00
C LYS A 17 -17.27 -3.06 8.57
N GLY A 18 -16.84 -4.24 8.10
CA GLY A 18 -16.41 -4.47 6.72
C GLY A 18 -17.50 -4.12 5.70
N VAL A 19 -18.72 -4.63 5.88
CA VAL A 19 -19.87 -4.34 5.01
C VAL A 19 -20.21 -2.86 5.00
N ARG A 20 -20.29 -2.22 6.17
CA ARG A 20 -20.59 -0.79 6.29
C ARG A 20 -19.57 0.05 5.51
N LEU A 21 -18.29 -0.23 5.71
CA LEU A 21 -17.20 0.47 5.04
C LEU A 21 -17.25 0.21 3.51
N SER A 22 -17.53 -1.03 3.09
CA SER A 22 -17.68 -1.40 1.67
C SER A 22 -18.80 -0.65 0.97
N ASN A 23 -19.94 -0.49 1.65
CA ASN A 23 -21.06 0.31 1.16
C ASN A 23 -20.67 1.77 0.94
N GLN A 24 -20.01 2.39 1.93
CA GLN A 24 -19.57 3.79 1.84
C GLN A 24 -18.63 4.02 0.66
N ASN A 25 -17.59 3.19 0.52
CA ASN A 25 -16.67 3.33 -0.61
C ASN A 25 -17.34 3.08 -1.96
N SER A 26 -18.30 2.15 -2.03
CA SER A 26 -19.03 1.86 -3.26
C SER A 26 -19.97 2.98 -3.67
N GLU A 27 -20.51 3.71 -2.69
CA GLU A 27 -21.30 4.90 -2.96
C GLU A 27 -20.45 6.00 -3.61
N VAL A 28 -19.27 6.28 -3.06
CA VAL A 28 -18.30 7.21 -3.65
C VAL A 28 -17.89 6.77 -5.05
N PHE A 29 -17.56 5.49 -5.23
CA PHE A 29 -17.21 4.91 -6.52
C PHE A 29 -18.35 5.04 -7.55
N ARG A 30 -19.60 4.73 -7.17
CA ARG A 30 -20.76 4.82 -8.08
C ARG A 30 -21.11 6.25 -8.43
N HIS A 31 -20.89 7.20 -7.52
CA HIS A 31 -21.18 8.61 -7.76
C HIS A 31 -20.26 9.19 -8.84
N ASN A 32 -18.97 8.84 -8.82
CA ASN A 32 -18.01 9.32 -9.81
C ASN A 32 -16.88 8.32 -10.08
N GLU A 33 -17.21 7.24 -10.81
CA GLU A 33 -16.28 6.15 -11.12
C GLU A 33 -15.00 6.66 -11.80
N LYS A 34 -15.16 7.51 -12.81
CA LYS A 34 -14.05 7.99 -13.64
C LYS A 34 -13.05 8.78 -12.79
N GLU A 35 -13.55 9.70 -11.96
CA GLU A 35 -12.68 10.50 -11.10
C GLU A 35 -12.08 9.68 -9.96
N PHE A 36 -12.87 8.78 -9.37
CA PHE A 36 -12.41 7.86 -8.33
C PHE A 36 -11.21 7.02 -8.80
N LEU A 37 -11.31 6.40 -9.96
CA LEU A 37 -10.22 5.59 -10.53
C LEU A 37 -9.03 6.44 -10.97
N ARG A 38 -9.28 7.67 -11.46
CA ARG A 38 -8.24 8.61 -11.87
C ARG A 38 -7.38 9.10 -10.70
N LEU A 39 -8.01 9.31 -9.55
CA LEU A 39 -7.37 9.79 -8.32
C LEU A 39 -6.93 8.66 -7.39
N PHE A 40 -7.27 7.41 -7.71
CA PHE A 40 -6.93 6.28 -6.85
C PHE A 40 -5.42 6.12 -6.72
N MET A 41 -4.95 6.19 -5.48
CA MET A 41 -3.56 6.05 -5.12
C MET A 41 -3.43 5.00 -4.02
N ARG A 42 -2.40 4.17 -4.11
CA ARG A 42 -2.08 3.15 -3.12
C ARG A 42 -0.58 3.20 -2.81
N MET A 43 -0.29 3.15 -1.52
CA MET A 43 1.04 2.88 -0.96
C MET A 43 0.91 1.62 -0.08
N ASP A 44 1.92 0.76 -0.07
CA ASP A 44 1.99 -0.38 0.83
C ASP A 44 3.42 -0.58 1.32
N GLU A 45 3.55 -1.27 2.45
CA GLU A 45 4.83 -1.65 3.05
C GLU A 45 4.97 -3.17 2.97
N THR A 46 6.15 -3.64 2.54
CA THR A 46 6.49 -5.07 2.56
C THR A 46 7.83 -5.30 3.25
N TRP A 47 7.95 -6.44 3.94
CA TRP A 47 9.15 -6.83 4.66
C TRP A 47 9.94 -7.83 3.82
N ILE A 48 11.19 -7.51 3.52
CA ILE A 48 12.13 -8.40 2.85
C ILE A 48 13.14 -8.88 3.90
N HIS A 49 13.31 -10.19 4.01
CA HIS A 49 14.21 -10.78 5.00
C HIS A 49 15.67 -10.75 4.50
N CYS A 50 16.55 -10.16 5.31
CA CYS A 50 18.01 -10.19 5.10
C CYS A 50 18.64 -11.17 6.10
N HIS A 51 19.38 -12.16 5.59
CA HIS A 51 20.11 -13.14 6.38
C HIS A 51 21.47 -12.56 6.79
N MET A 52 21.48 -11.73 7.83
CA MET A 52 22.72 -11.32 8.48
C MET A 52 23.19 -12.46 9.40
N PRO A 53 24.39 -13.06 9.21
CA PRO A 53 24.94 -13.95 10.24
C PRO A 53 25.16 -13.13 11.52
N ASP A 54 24.78 -13.68 12.68
CA ASP A 54 24.78 -13.02 14.01
C ASP A 54 26.15 -12.47 14.51
N SER A 55 27.19 -12.51 13.68
CA SER A 55 28.49 -11.89 13.95
C SER A 55 28.70 -10.67 13.05
N ASN A 56 28.43 -9.46 13.53
CA ASN A 56 29.47 -8.42 13.63
C ASN A 56 28.92 -7.06 14.09
N ARG A 57 29.46 -6.61 15.22
CA ARG A 57 29.37 -5.26 15.80
C ARG A 57 30.20 -4.24 14.98
N GLN A 58 30.01 -4.15 13.66
CA GLN A 58 30.87 -3.31 12.79
C GLN A 58 30.14 -2.42 11.76
N SER A 59 28.89 -2.03 12.01
CA SER A 59 28.25 -0.97 11.22
C SER A 59 27.74 0.12 12.16
N GLU A 60 28.64 0.97 12.63
CA GLU A 60 28.31 2.18 13.44
C GLU A 60 28.28 3.47 12.60
N GLU A 61 28.54 3.41 11.29
CA GLU A 61 28.32 4.55 10.39
C GLU A 61 27.15 4.26 9.43
N TRP A 62 25.94 4.59 9.89
CA TRP A 62 24.76 4.63 9.03
C TRP A 62 24.47 6.08 8.67
N LEU A 63 24.95 6.52 7.50
CA LEU A 63 24.48 7.77 6.92
C LEU A 63 22.99 7.59 6.57
N LEU A 64 22.14 8.41 7.19
CA LEU A 64 20.79 8.67 6.70
C LEU A 64 20.91 9.34 5.33
N THR A 65 21.02 8.56 4.26
CA THR A 65 20.63 9.09 2.95
C THR A 65 19.12 9.20 2.97
N SER A 66 18.66 10.43 3.23
CA SER A 66 17.26 10.88 3.27
C SER A 66 16.47 10.63 1.96
N GLU A 67 17.07 9.94 1.00
CA GLU A 67 16.58 9.75 -0.37
C GLU A 67 16.20 8.30 -0.68
N SER A 68 16.54 7.32 0.16
CA SER A 68 16.18 5.92 -0.14
C SER A 68 14.69 5.63 0.08
N HIS A 69 14.10 4.84 -0.82
CA HIS A 69 12.77 4.24 -0.66
C HIS A 69 12.76 3.07 0.34
N TYR A 70 13.95 2.67 0.83
CA TYR A 70 14.14 1.54 1.72
C TYR A 70 14.36 2.04 3.16
N LEU A 71 13.65 1.43 4.09
CA LEU A 71 13.84 1.69 5.51
C LEU A 71 15.09 0.96 6.00
N GLN A 72 15.84 1.59 6.90
CA GLN A 72 16.99 0.96 7.53
C GLN A 72 16.60 -0.31 8.30
N HIS A 73 17.50 -1.29 8.31
CA HIS A 73 17.30 -2.56 9.01
C HIS A 73 16.91 -2.36 10.48
N GLY A 74 15.92 -3.13 10.95
CA GLY A 74 15.43 -3.09 12.33
C GLY A 74 14.67 -1.83 12.71
N LYS A 75 14.52 -0.84 11.82
CA LYS A 75 13.62 0.29 12.04
C LYS A 75 12.20 -0.10 11.67
N THR A 76 11.24 0.62 12.22
CA THR A 76 9.82 0.46 11.92
C THR A 76 9.24 1.82 11.60
N ILE A 77 8.31 1.85 10.65
CA ILE A 77 7.58 3.06 10.30
C ILE A 77 6.69 3.44 11.49
N ASN A 78 7.10 4.50 12.19
CA ASN A 78 6.30 5.07 13.27
C ASN A 78 5.36 6.16 12.70
N LYS A 79 4.36 6.54 13.50
CA LYS A 79 3.36 7.54 13.08
C LYS A 79 3.99 8.88 12.67
N GLN A 80 5.06 9.31 13.35
CA GLN A 80 5.72 10.57 13.05
C GLN A 80 6.42 10.48 11.69
N TYR A 81 7.25 9.46 11.48
CA TYR A 81 7.96 9.21 10.22
C TYR A 81 7.01 9.05 9.04
N TYR A 82 5.90 8.32 9.21
CA TYR A 82 4.88 8.20 8.17
C TYR A 82 4.35 9.57 7.75
N ILE A 83 4.01 10.44 8.72
CA ILE A 83 3.42 11.75 8.44
C ILE A 83 4.47 12.74 7.93
N SER A 84 5.59 12.91 8.63
CA SER A 84 6.58 13.98 8.36
C SER A 84 7.61 13.62 7.29
N THR A 85 7.55 12.41 6.72
CA THR A 85 8.55 11.98 5.74
C THR A 85 7.87 11.29 4.58
N LEU A 86 7.08 10.23 4.82
CA LEU A 86 6.46 9.49 3.71
C LEU A 86 5.36 10.29 3.03
N LEU A 87 4.45 10.93 3.79
CA LEU A 87 3.40 11.76 3.21
C LEU A 87 3.94 13.05 2.58
N ASP A 88 4.93 13.71 3.19
CA ASP A 88 5.53 14.91 2.60
C ASP A 88 6.28 14.59 1.30
N ARG A 89 7.04 13.48 1.25
CA ARG A 89 7.67 12.99 0.02
C ARG A 89 6.62 12.65 -1.04
N TRP A 90 5.52 12.01 -0.64
CA TRP A 90 4.42 11.66 -1.53
C TRP A 90 3.76 12.90 -2.15
N ASP A 91 3.49 13.93 -1.34
CA ASP A 91 2.95 15.21 -1.82
C ASP A 91 3.91 15.87 -2.83
N ASN A 92 5.22 15.88 -2.56
CA ASN A 92 6.23 16.41 -3.48
C ASN A 92 6.28 15.65 -4.82
N GLU A 93 6.14 14.32 -4.79
CA GLU A 93 6.10 13.48 -5.99
C GLU A 93 4.84 13.74 -6.83
N ILE A 94 3.69 13.94 -6.18
CA ILE A 94 2.46 14.37 -6.87
C ILE A 94 2.67 15.74 -7.50
N GLU A 95 3.24 16.70 -6.77
CA GLU A 95 3.46 18.05 -7.28
C GLU A 95 4.39 18.04 -8.50
N SER A 96 5.46 17.24 -8.45
CA SER A 96 6.40 17.09 -9.55
C SER A 96 5.79 16.39 -10.78
N LYS A 97 5.16 15.23 -10.59
CA LYS A 97 4.71 14.36 -11.70
C LYS A 97 3.30 14.67 -12.18
N ARG A 98 2.50 15.32 -11.35
CA ARG A 98 1.05 15.53 -11.53
C ARG A 98 0.65 16.91 -11.00
N PRO A 99 1.25 18.02 -11.50
CA PRO A 99 1.03 19.36 -10.96
C PRO A 99 -0.44 19.79 -10.99
N HIS A 100 -1.23 19.32 -11.95
CA HIS A 100 -2.67 19.61 -12.03
C HIS A 100 -3.51 18.92 -10.94
N TYR A 101 -2.96 17.89 -10.29
CA TYR A 101 -3.53 17.22 -9.12
C TYR A 101 -2.82 17.63 -7.83
N ALA A 102 -1.77 18.44 -7.94
CA ALA A 102 -1.11 19.03 -6.79
C ALA A 102 -2.08 20.02 -6.15
N PRO A 103 -2.19 20.02 -4.82
CA PRO A 103 -3.09 20.93 -4.13
C PRO A 103 -2.66 22.38 -4.37
N ASP A 104 -3.63 23.26 -4.62
CA ASP A 104 -3.38 24.70 -4.56
C ASP A 104 -2.93 25.04 -3.13
N THR A 105 -1.68 25.49 -3.00
CA THR A 105 -0.97 25.75 -1.73
C THR A 105 -1.68 26.73 -0.78
N THR A 106 -2.73 27.40 -1.24
CA THR A 106 -3.41 28.49 -0.53
C THR A 106 -4.49 28.05 0.46
N ASP A 107 -5.00 26.81 0.40
CA ASP A 107 -6.10 26.39 1.26
C ASP A 107 -5.68 25.58 2.52
N LYS A 108 -6.04 26.14 3.68
CA LYS A 108 -5.75 25.66 5.05
C LYS A 108 -6.43 24.34 5.42
N LEU A 109 -7.04 23.63 4.46
CA LEU A 109 -7.63 22.30 4.62
C LEU A 109 -6.58 21.18 4.52
N LYS A 110 -5.40 21.40 5.11
CA LYS A 110 -4.34 20.40 5.30
C LYS A 110 -4.80 19.12 6.01
N LYS A 111 -5.93 19.17 6.72
CA LYS A 111 -6.34 18.13 7.68
C LYS A 111 -7.16 16.98 7.09
N LEU A 112 -7.65 17.10 5.85
CA LEU A 112 -8.59 16.14 5.22
C LEU A 112 -8.28 15.91 3.73
N ARG A 113 -7.01 16.06 3.31
CA ARG A 113 -6.56 16.14 1.91
C ARG A 113 -6.76 14.89 1.06
N TYR A 114 -6.90 13.74 1.70
CA TYR A 114 -7.34 12.53 1.04
C TYR A 114 -8.73 12.25 1.59
N GLU A 115 -9.74 12.10 0.73
CA GLU A 115 -10.79 11.16 1.08
C GLU A 115 -10.06 9.84 1.26
N VAL A 116 -9.71 9.54 2.51
CA VAL A 116 -9.22 8.23 2.89
C VAL A 116 -10.43 7.34 2.63
N VAL A 117 -10.57 6.86 1.39
CA VAL A 117 -11.20 5.59 1.07
C VAL A 117 -10.64 4.69 2.14
N LEU A 118 -11.46 4.24 3.09
CA LEU A 118 -11.11 3.86 4.48
C LEU A 118 -10.16 2.64 4.61
N ALA A 119 -9.10 2.60 3.80
CA ALA A 119 -8.23 1.50 3.45
C ALA A 119 -7.50 0.95 4.67
N THR A 120 -7.18 1.80 5.64
CA THR A 120 -6.46 1.41 6.86
C THR A 120 -7.28 0.49 7.78
N VAL A 121 -8.60 0.64 7.79
CA VAL A 121 -9.51 -0.26 8.53
C VAL A 121 -9.99 -1.40 7.63
N PHE A 122 -10.09 -1.14 6.33
CA PHE A 122 -10.43 -2.12 5.30
C PHE A 122 -9.38 -3.21 5.13
N ALA A 123 -8.09 -2.93 5.27
CA ALA A 123 -7.07 -3.94 4.97
C ALA A 123 -6.92 -5.00 6.08
N THR A 124 -7.33 -4.69 7.32
CA THR A 124 -7.38 -5.64 8.45
C THR A 124 -8.72 -6.39 8.54
N ILE A 125 -9.79 -5.86 7.94
CA ILE A 125 -11.17 -6.38 8.10
C ILE A 125 -11.76 -6.87 6.75
N SER A 126 -11.13 -6.52 5.64
CA SER A 126 -11.49 -6.90 4.27
C SER A 126 -10.24 -7.21 3.45
N PRO A 127 -9.61 -8.38 3.69
CA PRO A 127 -8.49 -8.91 2.89
C PRO A 127 -8.79 -8.98 1.38
N GLN A 128 -10.06 -8.96 1.01
CA GLN A 128 -10.53 -8.80 -0.36
C GLN A 128 -10.12 -7.48 -1.05
N LEU A 129 -9.61 -6.46 -0.34
CA LEU A 129 -8.95 -5.30 -0.98
C LEU A 129 -7.42 -5.42 -1.01
N LEU A 130 -6.90 -6.40 -0.30
CA LEU A 130 -5.48 -6.73 -0.14
C LEU A 130 -5.04 -7.68 -1.25
N PHE A 131 -5.31 -7.32 -2.51
CA PHE A 131 -4.62 -7.99 -3.60
C PHE A 131 -3.19 -7.45 -3.66
N PRO A 132 -2.18 -8.32 -3.78
CA PRO A 132 -0.81 -7.89 -3.93
C PRO A 132 -0.67 -7.19 -5.29
N VAL A 133 -0.70 -5.86 -5.27
CA VAL A 133 -0.47 -5.00 -6.45
C VAL A 133 0.95 -5.19 -6.97
N PHE A 134 1.87 -5.43 -6.04
CA PHE A 134 3.28 -5.62 -6.29
C PHE A 134 3.71 -6.92 -5.61
N PRO A 135 3.65 -8.07 -6.30
CA PRO A 135 4.05 -9.35 -5.72
C PRO A 135 5.58 -9.50 -5.64
N VAL A 136 6.28 -8.52 -5.07
CA VAL A 136 7.75 -8.51 -4.90
C VAL A 136 8.22 -9.76 -4.15
N GLU A 137 7.43 -10.23 -3.18
CA GLU A 137 7.72 -11.45 -2.42
C GLU A 137 7.81 -12.70 -3.31
N LYS A 138 7.06 -12.75 -4.42
CA LYS A 138 7.14 -13.83 -5.40
C LYS A 138 8.36 -13.68 -6.31
N TRP A 139 8.74 -12.45 -6.62
CA TRP A 139 9.93 -12.14 -7.41
C TRP A 139 11.20 -12.57 -6.68
N LEU A 140 11.31 -12.23 -5.40
CA LEU A 140 12.45 -12.54 -4.54
C LEU A 140 12.35 -13.94 -3.88
N ALA A 141 11.43 -14.79 -4.33
CA ALA A 141 11.12 -16.04 -3.64
C ALA A 141 12.24 -17.07 -3.84
N GLY A 142 12.88 -17.48 -2.75
CA GLY A 142 13.94 -18.49 -2.74
C GLY A 142 15.35 -17.89 -2.65
N ASP A 143 15.48 -16.59 -2.87
CA ASP A 143 16.74 -15.87 -2.73
C ASP A 143 17.10 -15.63 -1.27
N ARG A 144 18.41 -15.45 -1.02
CA ARG A 144 18.95 -15.10 0.28
C ARG A 144 19.82 -13.87 0.14
N PHE A 145 19.45 -12.81 0.84
CA PHE A 145 20.18 -11.56 0.83
C PHE A 145 21.03 -11.42 2.09
N TYR A 146 22.17 -10.75 1.97
CA TYR A 146 23.14 -10.52 3.05
C TYR A 146 23.42 -9.04 3.29
N SER A 147 22.86 -8.14 2.49
CA SER A 147 22.93 -6.70 2.71
C SER A 147 21.69 -5.97 2.22
N ASN A 148 21.51 -4.71 2.64
CA ASN A 148 20.42 -3.87 2.14
C ASN A 148 20.66 -3.45 0.69
N GLU A 149 21.92 -3.29 0.29
CA GLU A 149 22.31 -2.91 -1.06
C GLU A 149 21.96 -4.02 -2.06
N GLU A 150 22.14 -5.28 -1.67
CA GLU A 150 21.74 -6.45 -2.46
C GLU A 150 20.22 -6.50 -2.64
N ILE A 151 19.46 -6.27 -1.57
CA ILE A 151 17.99 -6.18 -1.64
C ILE A 151 17.57 -5.07 -2.61
N GLN A 152 18.19 -3.89 -2.54
CA GLN A 152 17.89 -2.77 -3.44
C GLN A 152 18.21 -3.13 -4.90
N TYR A 153 19.36 -3.75 -5.13
CA TYR A 153 19.82 -4.15 -6.46
C TYR A 153 18.87 -5.17 -7.10
N GLU A 154 18.35 -6.12 -6.34
CA GLU A 154 17.43 -7.16 -6.85
C GLU A 154 15.96 -6.70 -6.91
N THR A 155 15.58 -5.74 -6.06
CA THR A 155 14.20 -5.25 -5.98
C THR A 155 13.91 -4.12 -6.98
N ASN A 156 14.86 -3.21 -7.24
CA ASN A 156 14.62 -2.10 -8.17
C ASN A 156 14.26 -2.57 -9.59
N PRO A 157 14.94 -3.58 -10.19
CA PRO A 157 14.60 -4.09 -11.51
C PRO A 157 13.16 -4.63 -11.61
N PHE A 158 12.60 -5.17 -10.53
CA PHE A 158 11.21 -5.59 -10.50
C PHE A 158 10.26 -4.42 -10.79
N PHE A 159 10.49 -3.27 -10.14
CA PHE A 159 9.65 -2.08 -10.34
C PHE A 159 9.91 -1.39 -11.67
N GLU A 160 11.17 -1.35 -12.11
CA GLU A 160 11.56 -0.82 -13.43
C GLU A 160 10.97 -1.64 -14.58
N GLY A 161 10.78 -2.95 -14.38
CA GLY A 161 10.15 -3.84 -15.35
C GLY A 161 8.62 -3.74 -15.41
N LEU A 162 7.96 -2.97 -14.54
CA LEU A 162 6.52 -2.79 -14.58
C LEU A 162 6.12 -1.78 -15.66
N ASP A 163 5.33 -2.23 -16.62
CA ASP A 163 4.83 -1.40 -17.70
C ASP A 163 3.44 -0.79 -17.40
N ALA A 164 2.96 0.04 -18.33
CA ALA A 164 1.64 0.66 -18.22
C ALA A 164 0.49 -0.37 -18.17
N ASP A 165 0.66 -1.54 -18.79
CA ASP A 165 -0.36 -2.60 -18.83
C ASP A 165 -0.53 -3.26 -17.47
N HIS A 166 0.55 -3.44 -16.70
CA HIS A 166 0.48 -3.86 -15.30
C HIS A 166 -0.42 -2.92 -14.48
N TYR A 167 -0.16 -1.62 -14.55
CA TYR A 167 -0.96 -0.63 -13.82
C TYR A 167 -2.40 -0.56 -14.31
N LYS A 168 -2.64 -0.68 -15.61
CA LYS A 168 -3.99 -0.75 -16.17
C LYS A 168 -4.77 -1.95 -15.63
N LYS A 169 -4.14 -3.13 -15.59
CA LYS A 169 -4.73 -4.34 -15.01
C LYS A 169 -5.06 -4.16 -13.53
N VAL A 170 -4.20 -3.49 -12.77
CA VAL A 170 -4.46 -3.16 -11.36
C VAL A 170 -5.72 -2.30 -11.20
N ILE A 171 -5.89 -1.28 -12.05
CA ILE A 171 -7.07 -0.41 -12.05
C ILE A 171 -8.33 -1.17 -12.49
N GLU A 172 -8.23 -2.07 -13.48
CA GLU A 172 -9.34 -2.93 -13.90
C GLU A 172 -9.78 -3.88 -12.79
N MET A 173 -8.83 -4.51 -12.08
CA MET A 173 -9.10 -5.34 -10.91
C MET A 173 -9.76 -4.54 -9.78
N LEU A 174 -9.37 -3.28 -9.60
CA LEU A 174 -9.99 -2.39 -8.62
C LEU A 174 -11.43 -2.07 -8.99
N LYS A 175 -11.67 -1.74 -10.27
CA LYS A 175 -13.00 -1.48 -10.82
C LYS A 175 -13.92 -2.70 -10.61
N ASP A 176 -13.48 -3.88 -11.04
CA ASP A 176 -14.22 -5.13 -10.87
C ASP A 176 -14.62 -5.38 -9.40
N ARG A 177 -13.70 -5.11 -8.47
CA ARG A 177 -13.98 -5.27 -7.03
C ARG A 177 -15.05 -4.32 -6.52
N TYR A 178 -15.02 -3.05 -6.89
CA TYR A 178 -16.06 -2.09 -6.46
C TYR A 178 -17.39 -2.32 -7.18
N THR A 179 -17.38 -2.80 -8.42
CA THR A 179 -18.59 -3.15 -9.17
C THR A 179 -19.27 -4.41 -8.61
N ASN A 180 -18.52 -5.49 -8.38
CA ASN A 180 -19.07 -6.77 -7.92
C ASN A 180 -19.28 -6.81 -6.40
N ASN A 181 -18.50 -6.01 -5.66
CA ASN A 181 -18.48 -5.87 -4.21
C ASN A 181 -18.83 -7.14 -3.43
N LYS A 182 -17.95 -8.14 -3.57
CA LYS A 182 -18.15 -9.45 -2.93
C LYS A 182 -18.29 -9.38 -1.41
N SER A 183 -17.74 -8.33 -0.77
CA SER A 183 -17.92 -8.06 0.65
C SER A 183 -19.38 -7.97 1.06
N ILE A 184 -20.20 -7.31 0.26
CA ILE A 184 -21.62 -7.13 0.55
C ILE A 184 -22.33 -8.45 0.31
N THR A 185 -22.03 -9.12 -0.81
CA THR A 185 -22.68 -10.39 -1.17
C THR A 185 -22.39 -11.53 -0.19
N LEU A 186 -21.25 -11.46 0.51
CA LEU A 186 -20.81 -12.47 1.48
C LEU A 186 -21.02 -12.03 2.94
N ASP A 187 -21.81 -10.97 3.18
CA ASP A 187 -22.08 -10.44 4.53
C ASP A 187 -20.80 -10.17 5.35
N GLY A 188 -19.79 -9.62 4.68
CA GLY A 188 -18.50 -9.27 5.27
C GLY A 188 -17.55 -10.45 5.47
N ASP A 189 -17.91 -11.65 5.03
CA ASP A 189 -17.02 -12.81 5.07
C ASP A 189 -15.95 -12.80 3.95
N TYR A 190 -14.95 -13.66 4.09
CA TYR A 190 -13.89 -13.80 3.11
C TYR A 190 -14.40 -14.38 1.78
N VAL A 191 -13.89 -13.82 0.68
CA VAL A 191 -14.02 -14.44 -0.64
C VAL A 191 -13.17 -15.70 -0.64
N LYS A 192 -13.79 -16.87 -0.83
CA LYS A 192 -13.05 -18.10 -1.11
C LYS A 192 -12.41 -17.96 -2.49
N GLU A 193 -11.08 -18.02 -2.55
CA GLU A 193 -10.31 -18.16 -3.79
C GLU A 193 -10.47 -19.57 -4.38
#